data_AF-A0A7X8SVT7-F1
#
_entry.id   AF-A0A7X8SVT7-F1
#
_cell.length_a   1.000
_cell.length_b   1.000
_cell.length_c   1.000
_cell.angle_alpha   90.00
_cell.angle_beta   90.00
_cell.angle_gamma   90.00
#
_symmetry.space_group_name_H-M   'P 1'
#
loop_
_entity.id
_entity.type
_entity.pdbx_description
1 polymer ?
#
loop_
_entity_poly.entity_id
_entity_poly.type
_entity_poly.pdbx_seq_one_letter_code
_entity_poly.pdbx_strand_id
1 'polypeptide(L)' 'MPEIARIAETVERLAKPDMKPKDLVAAVRKEHPHASKKEVSRAAFYAVIVASENASDRVAELHNIAFDTRNSQDDD' A
#
# COMPACT_ATOMS: atom_id res chain seq x y z
N MET A 1 10.69 13.84 -1.62
CA MET A 1 10.19 12.45 -1.65
C MET A 1 11.27 11.54 -2.21
N PRO A 2 11.55 10.39 -1.56
CA PRO A 2 12.50 9.41 -2.07
C PRO A 2 12.02 8.83 -3.41
N GLU A 3 12.96 8.44 -4.28
CA GLU A 3 12.68 7.95 -5.64
C GLU A 3 11.74 6.72 -5.64
N ILE A 4 11.95 5.79 -4.70
CA ILE A 4 11.08 4.62 -4.52
C ILE A 4 9.63 5.01 -4.22
N ALA A 5 9.37 6.07 -3.46
CA ALA A 5 8.01 6.51 -3.16
C ALA A 5 7.29 7.05 -4.41
N ARG A 6 8.00 7.79 -5.28
CA ARG A 6 7.43 8.27 -6.55
C ARG A 6 7.10 7.12 -7.51
N ILE A 7 7.98 6.11 -7.57
CA ILE A 7 7.73 4.90 -8.35
C ILE A 7 6.53 4.14 -7.74
N ALA A 8 6.41 4.10 -6.41
CA ALA A 8 5.32 3.41 -5.72
C ALA A 8 3.95 4.06 -5.99
N GLU A 9 3.85 5.39 -5.91
CA GLU A 9 2.64 6.14 -6.30
C GLU A 9 2.24 5.85 -7.76
N THR A 10 3.25 5.74 -8.64
CA THR A 10 3.03 5.40 -10.05
C THR A 10 2.56 3.95 -10.22
N VAL A 11 3.14 3.01 -9.47
CA VAL A 11 2.73 1.61 -9.44
C VAL A 11 1.28 1.48 -8.96
N GLU A 12 0.91 2.16 -7.88
CA GLU A 12 -0.44 2.14 -7.32
C GLU A 12 -1.48 2.65 -8.32
N ARG A 13 -1.20 3.77 -8.99
CA ARG A 13 -2.09 4.34 -10.02
C ARG A 13 -2.23 3.45 -11.26
N LEU A 14 -1.17 2.76 -11.66
CA LEU A 14 -1.14 1.96 -12.90
C LEU A 14 -1.58 0.52 -12.71
N ALA A 15 -1.45 -0.03 -11.51
CA ALA A 15 -1.83 -1.40 -11.19
C ALA A 15 -3.34 -1.58 -11.36
N LYS A 16 -3.72 -2.64 -12.10
CA LYS A 16 -5.11 -3.03 -12.31
C LYS A 16 -5.30 -4.50 -11.97
N PRO A 17 -6.49 -4.92 -11.53
CA PRO A 17 -6.87 -6.33 -11.50
C PRO A 17 -6.56 -6.97 -12.86
N ASP A 18 -6.00 -8.18 -12.87
CA ASP A 18 -5.58 -8.94 -14.06
C ASP A 18 -4.42 -8.38 -14.90
N MET A 19 -3.72 -7.33 -14.43
CA MET A 19 -2.53 -6.82 -15.10
C MET A 19 -1.34 -7.77 -14.94
N LYS A 20 -0.67 -8.14 -16.04
CA LYS A 20 0.53 -8.97 -15.96
C LYS A 20 1.72 -8.15 -15.44
N PRO A 21 2.63 -8.75 -14.64
CA PRO A 21 3.79 -8.03 -14.09
C PRO A 21 4.68 -7.36 -15.13
N LYS A 22 4.83 -7.95 -16.32
CA LYS A 22 5.62 -7.37 -17.41
C LYS A 22 5.01 -6.05 -17.92
N ASP A 23 3.68 -6.00 -17.99
CA ASP A 23 2.95 -4.87 -18.56
C ASP A 23 2.95 -3.73 -17.55
N LEU A 24 2.88 -4.04 -16.25
CA LEU A 24 3.06 -3.07 -15.17
C LEU A 24 4.46 -2.43 -15.22
N VAL A 25 5.52 -3.23 -15.34
CA VAL A 25 6.90 -2.71 -15.45
C VAL A 25 7.07 -1.84 -16.70
N ALA A 26 6.49 -2.25 -17.83
CA ALA A 26 6.53 -1.46 -19.06
C ALA A 26 5.77 -0.13 -18.91
N ALA A 27 4.62 -0.12 -18.23
CA ALA A 27 3.84 1.07 -17.97
C ALA A 27 4.58 2.04 -17.04
N VAL A 28 5.14 1.55 -15.94
CA VAL A 28 5.93 2.36 -14.99
C VAL A 28 7.14 2.99 -15.67
N ARG A 29 7.82 2.26 -16.56
CA ARG A 29 8.97 2.78 -17.32
C ARG A 29 8.64 3.88 -18.32
N LYS A 30 7.39 4.02 -18.75
CA LYS A 30 6.98 5.17 -19.58
C LYS A 30 7.08 6.48 -18.80
N GLU A 31 6.89 6.43 -17.50
CA GLU A 31 6.94 7.59 -16.61
C GLU A 31 8.26 7.69 -15.85
N HIS A 32 8.91 6.55 -15.59
CA HIS A 32 10.23 6.44 -14.95
C HIS A 32 11.21 5.66 -15.83
N PRO A 33 11.79 6.27 -16.89
CA PRO A 33 12.60 5.57 -17.89
C PRO A 33 13.81 4.82 -17.32
N HIS A 34 14.35 5.31 -16.20
CA HIS A 34 15.52 4.72 -15.53
C HIS A 34 15.15 3.61 -14.54
N ALA A 35 13.86 3.39 -14.25
CA ALA A 35 13.44 2.38 -13.28
C ALA A 35 13.80 0.97 -13.73
N SER A 36 14.64 0.32 -12.94
CA SER A 36 14.94 -1.10 -13.08
C SER A 36 13.74 -1.96 -12.65
N LYS A 37 13.68 -3.19 -13.16
CA LYS A 37 12.65 -4.16 -12.73
C LYS A 37 12.66 -4.36 -11.21
N LYS A 38 13.85 -4.34 -10.59
CA LYS A 38 14.01 -4.50 -9.13
C LYS A 38 13.41 -3.32 -8.36
N GLU A 39 13.59 -2.10 -8.85
CA GLU A 39 13.00 -0.90 -8.25
C GLU A 39 11.48 -0.91 -8.36
N VAL A 40 10.94 -1.28 -9.52
CA VAL A 40 9.48 -1.41 -9.69
C VAL A 40 8.90 -2.47 -8.73
N SER A 41 9.55 -3.64 -8.60
CA SER A 41 9.11 -4.64 -7.63
C SER A 41 9.19 -4.14 -6.19
N ARG A 42 10.28 -3.45 -5.81
CA ARG A 42 10.43 -2.89 -4.46
C ARG A 42 9.39 -1.80 -4.18
N ALA A 43 9.12 -0.96 -5.16
CA ALA A 43 8.09 0.08 -5.09
C ALA A 43 6.68 -0.51 -4.97
N ALA A 44 6.40 -1.62 -5.65
CA ALA A 44 5.13 -2.34 -5.50
C ALA A 44 4.93 -2.87 -4.06
N PHE A 45 5.96 -3.48 -3.46
CA PHE A 45 5.90 -3.90 -2.06
C PHE A 45 5.78 -2.72 -1.10
N TYR A 46 6.50 -1.62 -1.37
CA TYR A 46 6.39 -0.40 -0.59
C TYR A 46 4.97 0.18 -0.63
N ALA A 47 4.35 0.22 -1.82
CA ALA A 47 2.95 0.65 -1.97
C ALA A 47 1.98 -0.22 -1.16
N VAL A 48 2.17 -1.55 -1.14
CA VAL A 48 1.36 -2.46 -0.31
C VAL A 48 1.50 -2.16 1.18
N ILE A 49 2.72 -1.92 1.67
CA ILE A 49 2.97 -1.60 3.08
C ILE A 49 2.28 -0.29 3.45
N VAL A 50 2.49 0.76 2.66
CA VAL A 50 1.87 2.08 2.88
C VAL A 50 0.35 2.00 2.80
N ALA A 51 -0.20 1.27 1.82
CA ALA A 51 -1.64 1.05 1.72
C ALA A 51 -2.19 0.26 2.92
N SER A 52 -1.41 -0.68 3.48
CA SER A 52 -1.81 -1.45 4.67
C SER A 52 -1.77 -0.59 5.95
N GLU A 53 -0.81 0.33 6.05
CA GLU A 53 -0.75 1.32 7.12
C GLU A 53 -1.90 2.34 7.04
N ASN A 54 -2.30 2.70 5.82
CA ASN A 54 -3.39 3.65 5.56
C ASN A 54 -4.79 3.01 5.56
N ALA A 55 -4.93 1.70 5.29
CA ALA A 55 -6.18 0.93 5.40
C ALA A 55 -6.57 0.65 6.88
N SER A 56 -6.20 1.58 7.76
CA SER A 56 -6.32 1.60 9.21
C SER A 56 -7.77 1.65 9.71
N ASP A 57 -8.78 1.53 8.85
CA ASP A 57 -10.17 1.31 9.29
C ASP A 57 -10.25 0.10 10.23
N ARG A 58 -9.49 -0.96 9.92
CA ARG A 58 -9.37 -2.14 10.79
C ARG A 58 -8.66 -1.88 12.10
N VAL A 59 -7.68 -0.97 12.14
CA VAL A 59 -6.95 -0.65 13.37
C VAL A 59 -7.80 0.25 14.25
N ALA A 60 -8.54 1.20 13.68
CA ALA A 60 -9.52 2.02 14.39
C ALA A 60 -10.67 1.15 14.94
N GLU A 61 -11.21 0.22 14.14
CA GLU A 61 -12.23 -0.73 14.58
C GLU A 61 -11.71 -1.66 15.69
N LEU A 62 -10.52 -2.25 15.53
CA LEU A 62 -9.91 -3.10 16.57
C LEU A 62 -9.56 -2.31 17.83
N HIS A 63 -9.13 -1.06 17.68
CA HIS A 63 -8.87 -0.15 18.80
C HIS A 63 -10.16 0.20 19.53
N ASN A 64 -11.24 0.52 18.81
CA ASN A 64 -12.55 0.79 19.39
C ASN A 64 -13.12 -0.46 20.09
N ILE A 65 -13.01 -1.64 19.48
CA ILE A 65 -13.44 -2.91 20.09
C ILE A 65 -12.64 -3.20 21.37
N ALA A 66 -11.31 -3.02 21.35
CA ALA A 66 -10.46 -3.20 22.52
C ALA A 66 -10.74 -2.16 23.61
N PHE A 67 -11.03 -0.92 23.23
CA PHE A 67 -11.40 0.17 24.14
C PHE A 67 -12.77 -0.07 24.79
N ASP A 68 -13.79 -0.39 24.00
CA ASP A 68 -15.15 -0.67 24.47
C ASP A 68 -15.16 -1.92 25.36
N THR A 69 -14.46 -2.99 24.98
CA THR A 69 -14.37 -4.21 25.80
C THR A 69 -13.67 -3.95 27.14
N ARG A 70 -12.71 -3.02 27.18
CA ARG A 70 -12.01 -2.62 28.42
C ARG A 70 -12.87 -1.71 29.30
N ASN A 71 -13.71 -0.86 28.69
CA ASN A 71 -14.61 0.04 29.41
C ASN A 71 -15.97 -0.60 29.78
N SER A 72 -16.25 -1.80 29.27
CA SER A 72 -17.45 -2.60 29.60
C SER A 72 -17.25 -3.52 30.80
N GLN A 73 -16.15 -3.37 31.55
CA GLN A 73 -16.03 -4.03 32.84
C GLN A 73 -16.71 -3.15 33.90
N ASP A 74 -17.83 -3.68 34.39
CA ASP A 74 -18.63 -3.26 35.54
C ASP A 74 -19.74 -2.23 35.26
N ASP A 75 -20.94 -2.73 34.97
CA ASP A 75 -22.14 -2.44 35.78
C ASP A 75 -23.24 -3.51 35.48
N ASP A 76 -23.43 -4.39 36.47
CA ASP A 76 -24.50 -5.41 36.73
C ASP A 76 -24.88 -6.48 35.67
#